data_AF-A0A165NGU3-F1
#
_entry.id   AF-A0A165NGU3-F1
#
_cell.length_a   1.000
_cell.length_b   1.000
_cell.length_c   1.000
_cell.angle_alpha   90.00
_cell.angle_beta   90.00
_cell.angle_gamma   90.00
#
_symmetry.space_group_name_H-M   'P 1'
#
loop_
_entity.id
_entity.type
_entity.pdbx_description
1 polymer ?
#
loop_
_entity_poly.entity_id
_entity_poly.type
_entity_poly.pdbx_seq_one_letter_code
_entity_poly.pdbx_strand_id
1 'polypeptide(L)'
;MNIHSFFTDAKSLYSVQDITTKETEIIFILESPHKEEIKSGVPLAGLSGRSMAKELFLEEEILPMGKFLKQSILDKRKTIYGIVNVCPFPLQQSAFPDPQFVEKYKDEIQVAEAVRISSAKRFKDESKAAFDNLLVENFEKRLSSLLKNDTIIVPCGRFAEKYVNKLTIKDQLTIIYGVPHPSYNSWSRERYYNVINKLREEGKKRTS
;
A
#
# COMPACT_ATOMS: atom_id res chain seq x y z
N MET A 1 -4.81 10.87 -24.97
CA MET A 1 -4.65 10.32 -23.60
C MET A 1 -6.01 9.92 -23.05
N ASN A 2 -6.18 8.67 -22.60
CA ASN A 2 -7.43 8.18 -22.01
C ASN A 2 -7.12 7.55 -20.64
N ILE A 3 -7.20 8.36 -19.59
CA ILE A 3 -6.89 7.99 -18.21
C ILE A 3 -7.76 6.83 -17.71
N HIS A 4 -9.04 6.78 -18.08
CA HIS A 4 -9.93 5.69 -17.68
C HIS A 4 -9.52 4.36 -18.33
N SER A 5 -9.19 4.37 -19.62
CA SER A 5 -8.72 3.17 -20.34
C SER A 5 -7.42 2.65 -19.73
N PHE A 6 -6.45 3.53 -19.50
CA PHE A 6 -5.20 3.17 -18.82
C PHE A 6 -5.46 2.57 -17.44
N PHE A 7 -6.25 3.24 -16.60
CA PHE A 7 -6.52 2.77 -15.23
C PHE A 7 -7.19 1.39 -15.25
N THR A 8 -8.13 1.17 -16.16
CA THR A 8 -8.85 -0.09 -16.30
C THR A 8 -7.92 -1.21 -16.77
N ASP A 9 -7.14 -0.97 -17.82
CA ASP A 9 -6.22 -1.97 -18.38
C ASP A 9 -5.09 -2.28 -17.38
N ALA A 10 -4.48 -1.26 -16.77
CA ALA A 10 -3.41 -1.42 -15.79
C ALA A 10 -3.89 -2.22 -14.58
N LYS A 11 -5.11 -1.94 -14.10
CA LYS A 11 -5.73 -2.71 -13.03
C LYS A 11 -6.02 -4.15 -13.46
N SER A 12 -6.51 -4.38 -14.67
CA SER A 12 -6.80 -5.73 -15.17
C SER A 12 -5.53 -6.59 -15.27
N LEU A 13 -4.44 -6.02 -15.79
CA LEU A 13 -3.24 -6.75 -16.14
C LEU A 13 -2.19 -6.81 -15.01
N TYR A 14 -2.12 -5.80 -14.17
CA TYR A 14 -1.00 -5.60 -13.23
C TYR A 14 -1.44 -5.37 -11.79
N SER A 15 -2.69 -5.66 -11.44
CA SER A 15 -3.11 -5.58 -10.04
C SER A 15 -2.43 -6.63 -9.18
N VAL A 16 -1.92 -6.18 -8.04
CA VAL A 16 -1.53 -7.02 -6.91
C VAL A 16 -2.64 -6.94 -5.88
N GLN A 17 -3.17 -8.10 -5.50
CA GLN A 17 -4.29 -8.18 -4.57
C GLN A 17 -3.89 -7.73 -3.16
N ASP A 18 -4.83 -7.07 -2.49
CA ASP A 18 -4.70 -6.76 -1.07
C ASP A 18 -4.65 -8.06 -0.24
N ILE A 19 -3.98 -8.02 0.91
CA ILE A 19 -3.93 -9.15 1.85
C ILE A 19 -4.73 -8.80 3.10
N THR A 20 -5.82 -9.50 3.35
CA THR A 20 -6.62 -9.39 4.57
C THR A 20 -7.33 -10.70 4.89
N THR A 21 -7.72 -10.89 6.15
CA THR A 21 -8.52 -12.01 6.63
C THR A 21 -9.65 -11.53 7.56
N LYS A 22 -10.48 -12.47 8.03
CA LYS A 22 -11.51 -12.17 9.03
C LYS A 22 -10.93 -11.76 10.38
N GLU A 23 -9.67 -12.05 10.62
CA GLU A 23 -8.92 -11.71 11.84
C GLU A 23 -8.08 -10.44 11.66
N THR A 24 -8.06 -9.84 10.47
CA THR A 24 -7.35 -8.57 10.25
C THR A 24 -7.94 -7.45 11.10
N GLU A 25 -7.07 -6.81 11.87
CA GLU A 25 -7.33 -5.70 12.78
C GLU A 25 -6.37 -4.53 12.57
N ILE A 26 -5.20 -4.73 11.95
CA ILE A 26 -4.24 -3.68 11.60
C ILE A 26 -3.97 -3.76 10.10
N ILE A 27 -4.27 -2.70 9.35
CA ILE A 27 -4.04 -2.64 7.91
C ILE A 27 -2.96 -1.61 7.59
N PHE A 28 -1.88 -2.08 6.98
CA PHE A 28 -0.84 -1.22 6.44
C PHE A 28 -1.23 -0.71 5.05
N ILE A 29 -1.20 0.61 4.87
CA ILE A 29 -1.50 1.25 3.58
C ILE A 29 -0.20 1.68 2.90
N LEU A 30 0.02 1.19 1.68
CA LEU A 30 1.23 1.40 0.89
C LEU A 30 0.91 2.17 -0.41
N GLU A 31 1.93 2.66 -1.10
CA GLU A 31 1.78 3.47 -2.33
C GLU A 31 1.19 2.65 -3.50
N SER A 32 2.00 1.73 -4.02
CA SER A 32 1.66 0.87 -5.15
C SER A 32 2.66 -0.29 -5.22
N PRO A 33 2.33 -1.39 -5.92
CA PRO A 33 3.28 -2.45 -6.23
C PRO A 33 4.53 -1.95 -6.98
N HIS A 34 5.65 -2.63 -6.76
CA HIS A 34 6.87 -2.50 -7.54
C HIS A 34 7.22 -3.84 -8.21
N LYS A 35 8.37 -3.92 -8.88
CA LYS A 35 8.82 -5.08 -9.68
C LYS A 35 8.65 -6.45 -8.99
N GLU A 36 9.06 -6.55 -7.72
CA GLU A 36 9.02 -7.82 -6.99
C GLU A 36 7.59 -8.21 -6.60
N GLU A 37 6.75 -7.24 -6.28
CA GLU A 37 5.33 -7.45 -5.99
C GLU A 37 4.58 -7.91 -7.23
N ILE A 38 4.87 -7.33 -8.41
CA ILE A 38 4.31 -7.75 -9.69
C ILE A 38 4.74 -9.17 -10.05
N LYS A 39 6.05 -9.46 -9.94
CA LYS A 39 6.59 -10.79 -10.22
C LYS A 39 6.01 -11.89 -9.32
N SER A 40 5.75 -11.57 -8.05
CA SER A 40 5.26 -12.54 -7.06
C SER A 40 3.75 -12.57 -6.90
N GLY A 41 3.03 -11.55 -7.39
CA GLY A 41 1.60 -11.37 -7.18
C GLY A 41 1.23 -11.11 -5.71
N VAL A 42 2.12 -10.50 -4.93
CA VAL A 42 1.94 -10.26 -3.48
C VAL A 42 2.51 -8.89 -3.10
N PRO A 43 1.80 -8.03 -2.33
CA PRO A 43 2.31 -6.73 -1.93
C PRO A 43 3.46 -6.89 -0.93
N LEU A 44 4.41 -5.95 -0.84
CA LEU A 44 5.58 -6.06 0.06
C LEU A 44 6.34 -7.39 -0.05
N ALA A 45 6.53 -7.88 -1.27
CA ALA A 45 7.27 -9.11 -1.53
C ALA A 45 8.79 -8.92 -1.61
N GLY A 46 9.24 -7.67 -1.76
CA GLY A 46 10.65 -7.31 -1.89
C GLY A 46 11.36 -6.95 -0.58
N LEU A 47 12.50 -6.25 -0.71
CA LEU A 47 13.36 -5.84 0.42
C LEU A 47 12.64 -4.93 1.42
N SER A 48 11.78 -4.03 0.97
CA SER A 48 10.97 -3.18 1.85
C SER A 48 10.09 -4.03 2.77
N GLY A 49 9.44 -5.06 2.22
CA GLY A 49 8.65 -6.00 3.01
C GLY A 49 9.48 -6.79 4.02
N ARG A 50 10.72 -7.14 3.67
CA ARG A 50 11.66 -7.79 4.61
C ARG A 50 12.05 -6.85 5.75
N SER A 51 12.44 -5.62 5.45
CA SER A 51 12.78 -4.62 6.48
C SER A 51 11.61 -4.38 7.43
N MET A 52 10.39 -4.25 6.88
CA MET A 52 9.18 -4.11 7.67
C MET A 52 8.95 -5.29 8.60
N ALA A 53 9.04 -6.53 8.09
CA ALA A 53 8.82 -7.73 8.88
C ALA A 53 9.86 -7.88 10.00
N LYS A 54 11.15 -7.66 9.71
CA LYS A 54 12.22 -7.69 10.72
C LYS A 54 11.93 -6.74 11.87
N GLU A 55 11.58 -5.50 11.54
CA GLU A 55 11.30 -4.48 12.54
C GLU A 55 10.00 -4.73 13.29
N LEU A 56 8.96 -5.27 12.64
CA LEU A 56 7.68 -5.52 13.31
C LEU A 56 7.75 -6.72 14.25
N PHE A 57 8.46 -7.78 13.85
CA PHE A 57 8.49 -9.06 14.58
C PHE A 57 9.77 -9.27 15.39
N LEU A 58 10.77 -8.41 15.24
CA LEU A 58 12.09 -8.54 15.88
C LEU A 58 12.79 -9.87 15.55
N GLU A 59 12.65 -10.30 14.30
CA GLU A 59 13.21 -11.56 13.79
C GLU A 59 14.04 -11.31 12.53
N GLU A 60 15.30 -11.74 12.53
CA GLU A 60 16.22 -11.50 11.41
C GLU A 60 15.95 -12.38 10.19
N GLU A 61 15.60 -13.65 10.41
CA GLU A 61 15.38 -14.65 9.36
C GLU A 61 13.89 -14.81 9.06
N ILE A 62 13.25 -13.71 8.66
CA ILE A 62 11.82 -13.66 8.33
C ILE A 62 11.56 -13.41 6.85
N LEU A 63 10.49 -14.02 6.33
CA LEU A 63 9.99 -13.73 4.98
C LEU A 63 9.58 -12.26 4.86
N PRO A 64 9.67 -11.65 3.66
CA PRO A 64 9.06 -10.35 3.39
C PRO A 64 7.60 -10.31 3.83
N MET A 65 7.17 -9.21 4.45
CA MET A 65 5.85 -9.08 5.10
C MET A 65 4.70 -9.68 4.28
N GLY A 66 4.60 -9.36 2.98
CA GLY A 66 3.54 -9.92 2.14
C GLY A 66 3.60 -11.44 1.99
N LYS A 67 4.80 -11.98 1.77
CA LYS A 67 5.01 -13.42 1.65
C LYS A 67 4.74 -14.13 2.97
N PHE A 68 5.17 -13.52 4.09
CA PHE A 68 4.87 -14.02 5.43
C PHE A 68 3.37 -14.10 5.70
N LEU A 69 2.61 -13.05 5.38
CA LEU A 69 1.16 -13.05 5.57
C LEU A 69 0.46 -14.06 4.65
N LYS A 70 0.85 -14.12 3.37
CA LYS A 70 0.30 -15.11 2.43
C LYS A 70 0.56 -16.54 2.90
N GLN A 71 1.78 -16.83 3.36
CA GLN A 71 2.12 -18.15 3.92
C GLN A 71 1.30 -18.44 5.19
N SER A 72 1.18 -17.48 6.11
CA SER A 72 0.35 -17.64 7.31
C SER A 72 -1.11 -17.97 6.98
N ILE A 73 -1.69 -17.33 5.96
CA ILE A 73 -3.05 -17.63 5.49
C ILE A 73 -3.15 -19.06 4.93
N LEU A 74 -2.20 -19.47 4.10
CA LEU A 74 -2.16 -20.84 3.54
C LEU A 74 -2.03 -21.89 4.64
N ASP A 75 -1.22 -21.61 5.66
CA ASP A 75 -1.03 -22.47 6.83
C ASP A 75 -2.19 -22.39 7.83
N LYS A 76 -3.21 -21.57 7.57
CA LYS A 76 -4.33 -21.28 8.50
C LYS A 76 -3.86 -20.73 9.85
N ARG A 77 -2.70 -20.07 9.90
CA ARG A 77 -2.22 -19.34 11.08
C ARG A 77 -2.97 -18.02 11.22
N LYS A 78 -3.41 -17.70 12.44
CA LYS A 78 -4.05 -16.41 12.74
C LYS A 78 -3.07 -15.28 12.46
N THR A 79 -3.51 -14.28 11.70
CA THR A 79 -2.79 -13.01 11.51
C THR A 79 -3.74 -11.85 11.68
N ILE A 80 -3.34 -10.88 12.49
CA ILE A 80 -4.09 -9.63 12.69
C ILE A 80 -3.69 -8.55 11.67
N TYR A 81 -2.63 -8.78 10.90
CA TYR A 81 -2.10 -7.80 9.96
C TYR A 81 -2.64 -8.02 8.55
N GLY A 82 -2.97 -6.91 7.89
CA GLY A 82 -3.31 -6.84 6.48
C GLY A 82 -2.50 -5.77 5.74
N ILE A 83 -2.52 -5.85 4.41
CA ILE A 83 -1.81 -4.93 3.52
C ILE A 83 -2.76 -4.49 2.41
N VAL A 84 -2.89 -3.18 2.22
CA VAL A 84 -3.65 -2.58 1.12
C VAL A 84 -2.74 -1.56 0.43
N ASN A 85 -2.66 -1.58 -0.90
CA ASN A 85 -2.04 -0.47 -1.64
C ASN A 85 -3.09 0.59 -1.95
N VAL A 86 -2.70 1.88 -1.99
CA VAL A 86 -3.55 2.95 -2.54
C VAL A 86 -3.87 2.65 -4.00
N CYS A 87 -2.84 2.43 -4.82
CA CYS A 87 -2.99 1.97 -6.20
C CYS A 87 -2.72 0.45 -6.28
N PRO A 88 -3.63 -0.37 -6.82
CA PRO A 88 -3.42 -1.82 -6.88
C PRO A 88 -2.39 -2.24 -7.94
N PHE A 89 -2.01 -1.36 -8.87
CA PHE A 89 -1.05 -1.60 -9.95
C PHE A 89 0.12 -0.61 -9.86
N PRO A 90 1.23 -0.79 -10.61
CA PRO A 90 2.39 0.07 -10.50
C PRO A 90 2.12 1.52 -10.90
N LEU A 91 2.65 2.47 -10.13
CA LEU A 91 2.63 3.89 -10.50
C LEU A 91 3.93 4.37 -11.16
N GLN A 92 4.95 3.52 -11.25
CA GLN A 92 6.25 3.83 -11.87
C GLN A 92 6.43 3.01 -13.15
N GLN A 93 6.85 3.66 -14.23
CA GLN A 93 7.12 3.06 -15.53
C GLN A 93 8.04 1.84 -15.39
N SER A 94 9.09 1.95 -14.58
CA SER A 94 10.07 0.88 -14.41
C SER A 94 9.50 -0.39 -13.80
N ALA A 95 8.33 -0.35 -13.17
CA ALA A 95 7.71 -1.51 -12.53
C ALA A 95 6.73 -2.25 -13.45
N PHE A 96 6.40 -1.70 -14.62
CA PHE A 96 5.65 -2.42 -15.66
C PHE A 96 6.57 -3.41 -16.40
N PRO A 97 6.21 -4.69 -16.49
CA PRO A 97 7.06 -5.70 -17.12
C PRO A 97 6.97 -5.73 -18.65
N ASP A 98 5.88 -5.22 -19.23
CA ASP A 98 5.61 -5.26 -20.68
C ASP A 98 5.97 -3.93 -21.36
N PRO A 99 7.01 -3.89 -22.21
CA PRO A 99 7.39 -2.68 -22.95
C PRO A 99 6.31 -2.18 -23.91
N GLN A 100 5.48 -3.07 -24.48
CA GLN A 100 4.41 -2.67 -25.40
C GLN A 100 3.30 -1.91 -24.67
N PHE A 101 2.96 -2.38 -23.47
CA PHE A 101 2.03 -1.67 -22.59
C PHE A 101 2.57 -0.29 -22.21
N VAL A 102 3.86 -0.20 -21.86
CA VAL A 102 4.52 1.07 -21.52
C VAL A 102 4.50 2.05 -22.70
N GLU A 103 4.80 1.58 -23.91
CA GLU A 103 4.76 2.44 -25.10
C GLU A 103 3.33 2.89 -25.42
N LYS A 104 2.35 1.99 -25.32
CA LYS A 104 0.92 2.29 -25.55
C LYS A 104 0.39 3.38 -24.60
N TYR A 105 0.80 3.35 -23.34
CA TYR A 105 0.26 4.21 -22.27
C TYR A 105 1.30 5.19 -21.71
N LYS A 106 2.28 5.58 -22.53
CA LYS A 106 3.42 6.39 -22.09
C LYS A 106 3.00 7.70 -21.40
N ASP A 107 2.05 8.42 -21.97
CA ASP A 107 1.59 9.70 -21.43
C ASP A 107 0.78 9.51 -20.13
N GLU A 108 -0.07 8.49 -20.06
CA GLU A 108 -0.84 8.16 -18.85
C GLU A 108 0.05 7.70 -17.70
N ILE A 109 1.12 6.94 -17.99
CA ILE A 109 2.12 6.54 -17.01
C ILE A 109 2.88 7.77 -16.49
N GLN A 110 3.21 8.73 -17.35
CA GLN A 110 3.81 10.00 -16.90
C GLN A 110 2.87 10.79 -15.99
N VAL A 111 1.57 10.80 -16.27
CA VAL A 111 0.56 11.39 -15.38
C VAL A 111 0.54 10.66 -14.03
N ALA A 112 0.53 9.32 -14.03
CA ALA A 112 0.56 8.52 -12.82
C ALA A 112 1.80 8.80 -11.96
N GLU A 113 2.98 8.84 -12.58
CA GLU A 113 4.24 9.19 -11.89
C GLU A 113 4.22 10.62 -11.33
N ALA A 114 3.70 11.58 -12.09
CA ALA A 114 3.57 12.96 -11.64
C ALA A 114 2.64 13.08 -10.42
N VAL A 115 1.52 12.35 -10.41
CA VAL A 115 0.60 12.30 -9.27
C VAL A 115 1.25 11.62 -8.05
N ARG A 116 2.07 10.59 -8.30
CA ARG A 116 2.83 9.84 -7.29
C ARG A 116 3.78 10.72 -6.51
N ILE A 117 4.62 11.50 -7.19
CA ILE A 117 5.64 12.35 -6.54
C ILE A 117 5.11 13.69 -6.02
N SER A 118 3.90 14.09 -6.44
CA SER A 118 3.33 15.38 -6.11
C SER A 118 2.82 15.45 -4.66
N SER A 119 3.13 16.57 -4.00
CA SER A 119 2.56 16.98 -2.70
C SER A 119 1.26 17.78 -2.83
N ALA A 120 0.79 18.05 -4.06
CA ALA A 120 -0.41 18.84 -4.29
C ALA A 120 -1.65 18.17 -3.69
N LYS A 121 -2.48 18.97 -3.00
CA LYS A 121 -3.77 18.52 -2.47
C LYS A 121 -4.83 18.37 -3.57
N ARG A 122 -4.73 19.21 -4.61
CA ARG A 122 -5.61 19.23 -5.79
C ARG A 122 -4.76 19.54 -7.02
N PHE A 123 -5.12 18.97 -8.16
CA PHE A 123 -4.45 19.21 -9.43
C PHE A 123 -5.28 20.15 -10.30
N LYS A 124 -4.64 21.16 -10.90
CA LYS A 124 -5.26 22.03 -11.93
C LYS A 124 -5.28 21.36 -13.30
N ASP A 125 -4.29 20.51 -13.55
CA ASP A 125 -4.21 19.69 -14.75
C ASP A 125 -5.33 18.64 -14.73
N GLU A 126 -6.16 18.63 -15.76
CA GLU A 126 -7.36 17.79 -15.83
C GLU A 126 -7.02 16.30 -15.81
N SER A 127 -5.90 15.90 -16.41
CA SER A 127 -5.52 14.49 -16.52
C SER A 127 -4.98 13.95 -15.19
N LYS A 128 -4.18 14.76 -14.48
CA LYS A 128 -3.75 14.46 -13.11
C LYS A 128 -4.93 14.45 -12.15
N ALA A 129 -5.87 15.38 -12.29
CA ALA A 129 -7.09 15.42 -11.47
C ALA A 129 -7.96 14.17 -11.71
N ALA A 130 -8.17 13.78 -12.98
CA ALA A 130 -8.91 12.58 -13.33
C ALA A 130 -8.26 11.30 -12.76
N PHE A 131 -6.94 11.18 -12.88
CA PHE A 131 -6.22 10.03 -12.33
C PHE A 131 -6.25 9.99 -10.79
N ASP A 132 -6.07 11.14 -10.13
CA ASP A 132 -6.13 11.27 -8.67
C ASP A 132 -7.53 10.90 -8.13
N ASN A 133 -8.60 11.32 -8.80
CA ASN A 133 -9.98 10.95 -8.43
C ASN A 133 -10.20 9.43 -8.55
N LEU A 134 -9.80 8.83 -9.67
CA LEU A 134 -9.88 7.38 -9.87
C LEU A 134 -9.14 6.59 -8.78
N LEU A 135 -7.96 7.08 -8.38
CA LEU A 135 -7.19 6.47 -7.30
C LEU A 135 -7.95 6.55 -5.97
N VAL A 136 -8.47 7.72 -5.59
CA VAL A 136 -9.21 7.89 -4.33
C VAL A 136 -10.46 7.01 -4.33
N GLU A 137 -11.28 7.07 -5.39
CA GLU A 137 -12.52 6.29 -5.48
C GLU A 137 -12.25 4.79 -5.43
N ASN A 138 -11.24 4.31 -6.17
CA ASN A 138 -10.91 2.90 -6.16
C ASN A 138 -10.34 2.45 -4.80
N PHE A 139 -9.47 3.27 -4.20
CA PHE A 139 -8.88 2.98 -2.90
C PHE A 139 -9.95 2.95 -1.81
N GLU A 140 -10.81 3.97 -1.74
CA GLU A 140 -11.88 4.06 -0.75
C GLU A 140 -12.84 2.88 -0.88
N LYS A 141 -13.29 2.55 -2.10
CA LYS A 141 -14.17 1.39 -2.32
C LYS A 141 -13.55 0.09 -1.82
N ARG A 142 -12.27 -0.14 -2.09
CA ARG A 142 -11.57 -1.35 -1.62
C ARG A 142 -11.41 -1.34 -0.10
N LEU A 143 -10.88 -0.25 0.46
CA LEU A 143 -10.63 -0.16 1.89
C LEU A 143 -11.92 -0.31 2.69
N SER A 144 -12.98 0.40 2.34
CA SER A 144 -14.27 0.35 3.05
C SER A 144 -14.86 -1.06 3.13
N SER A 145 -14.62 -1.90 2.12
CA SER A 145 -15.08 -3.30 2.13
C SER A 145 -14.33 -4.19 3.12
N LEU A 146 -13.21 -3.71 3.67
CA LEU A 146 -12.31 -4.45 4.56
C LEU A 146 -12.40 -3.97 6.02
N LEU A 147 -13.01 -2.80 6.26
CA LEU A 147 -13.05 -2.18 7.58
C LEU A 147 -14.02 -2.92 8.52
N LYS A 148 -13.61 -2.99 9.78
CA LYS A 148 -14.43 -3.39 10.93
C LYS A 148 -14.33 -2.28 11.99
N ASN A 149 -15.22 -2.31 12.97
CA ASN A 149 -15.36 -1.23 13.96
C ASN A 149 -14.05 -0.89 14.73
N ASP A 150 -13.10 -1.83 14.83
CA ASP A 150 -11.83 -1.66 15.56
C ASP A 150 -10.58 -1.75 14.68
N THR A 151 -10.73 -1.63 13.36
CA THR A 151 -9.58 -1.71 12.44
C THR A 151 -8.69 -0.48 12.57
N ILE A 152 -7.40 -0.70 12.83
CA ILE A 152 -6.36 0.32 12.83
C ILE A 152 -5.79 0.46 11.41
N ILE A 153 -5.76 1.69 10.90
CA ILE A 153 -5.17 2.04 9.62
C ILE A 153 -3.79 2.64 9.83
N VAL A 154 -2.80 2.13 9.09
CA VAL A 154 -1.40 2.53 9.22
C VAL A 154 -0.88 2.98 7.86
N PRO A 155 -1.03 4.27 7.50
CA PRO A 155 -0.44 4.80 6.28
C PRO A 155 1.09 4.85 6.37
N CYS A 156 1.77 4.09 5.51
CA CYS A 156 3.22 4.01 5.50
C CYS A 156 3.81 4.98 4.46
N GLY A 157 4.26 6.13 4.94
CA GLY A 157 4.86 7.19 4.13
C GLY A 157 3.87 8.23 3.61
N ARG A 158 4.42 9.36 3.14
CA ARG A 158 3.65 10.56 2.81
C ARG A 158 2.59 10.35 1.72
N PHE A 159 2.85 9.47 0.75
CA PHE A 159 1.87 9.17 -0.29
C PHE A 159 0.64 8.47 0.28
N ALA A 160 0.83 7.40 1.06
CA ALA A 160 -0.26 6.71 1.73
C ALA A 160 -1.02 7.64 2.69
N GLU A 161 -0.31 8.46 3.47
CA GLU A 161 -0.92 9.46 4.35
C GLU A 161 -1.76 10.47 3.58
N LYS A 162 -1.29 10.96 2.42
CA LYS A 162 -2.03 11.87 1.55
C LYS A 162 -3.39 11.28 1.14
N TYR A 163 -3.41 10.01 0.73
CA TYR A 163 -4.63 9.38 0.23
C TYR A 163 -5.57 8.93 1.34
N VAL A 164 -5.07 8.45 2.48
CA VAL A 164 -5.91 8.22 3.67
C VAL A 164 -6.57 9.52 4.12
N ASN A 165 -5.87 10.66 4.02
CA ASN A 165 -6.44 11.98 4.34
C ASN A 165 -7.50 12.49 3.35
N LYS A 166 -7.65 11.86 2.18
CA LYS A 166 -8.67 12.22 1.18
C LYS A 166 -9.95 11.41 1.30
N LEU A 167 -9.97 10.33 2.09
CA LEU A 167 -11.13 9.45 2.24
C LEU A 167 -12.29 10.20 2.89
N THR A 168 -13.51 9.95 2.42
CA THR A 168 -14.73 10.53 3.01
C THR A 168 -15.01 9.94 4.40
N ILE A 169 -14.61 8.69 4.62
CA ILE A 169 -14.77 7.97 5.90
C ILE A 169 -13.65 8.24 6.91
N LYS A 170 -12.69 9.12 6.61
CA LYS A 170 -11.46 9.31 7.40
C LYS A 170 -11.73 9.52 8.89
N ASP A 171 -12.71 10.34 9.25
CA ASP A 171 -12.98 10.70 10.64
C ASP A 171 -13.56 9.54 11.47
N GLN A 172 -13.94 8.44 10.82
CA GLN A 172 -14.39 7.20 11.44
C GLN A 172 -13.24 6.20 11.65
N LEU A 173 -12.05 6.48 11.13
CA LEU A 173 -10.91 5.56 11.16
C LEU A 173 -10.04 5.79 12.39
N THR A 174 -9.61 4.70 13.01
CA THR A 174 -8.50 4.74 13.96
C THR A 174 -7.19 4.69 13.18
N ILE A 175 -6.41 5.78 13.19
CA ILE A 175 -5.21 5.92 12.35
C ILE A 175 -3.94 6.12 13.19
N ILE A 176 -2.86 5.38 12.84
CA ILE A 176 -1.50 5.62 13.35
C ILE A 176 -0.67 6.29 12.26
N TYR A 177 -0.51 7.62 12.37
CA TYR A 177 0.29 8.44 11.46
C TYR A 177 1.79 8.43 11.80
N GLY A 178 2.62 8.92 10.86
CA GLY A 178 4.05 9.12 11.06
C GLY A 178 4.89 7.88 10.80
N VAL A 179 4.27 6.79 10.35
CA VAL A 179 4.97 5.54 9.99
C VAL A 179 5.63 5.76 8.62
N PRO A 180 6.96 5.58 8.51
CA PRO A 180 7.63 5.79 7.24
C PRO A 180 7.28 4.69 6.23
N HIS A 181 7.49 4.97 4.95
CA HIS A 181 7.51 3.91 3.95
C HIS A 181 8.67 2.93 4.26
N PRO A 182 8.49 1.60 4.17
CA PRO A 182 9.52 0.63 4.58
C PRO A 182 10.73 0.53 3.64
N SER A 183 10.78 1.31 2.56
CA SER A 183 11.95 1.37 1.68
C SER A 183 13.16 2.02 2.38
N TYR A 184 14.36 1.72 1.86
CA TYR A 184 15.64 2.27 2.34
C TYR A 184 15.87 2.09 3.85
N ASN A 185 15.41 0.96 4.40
CA ASN A 185 15.47 0.61 5.81
C ASN A 185 14.97 1.74 6.72
N SER A 186 13.90 2.43 6.32
CA SER A 186 13.42 3.58 7.10
C SER A 186 12.86 3.16 8.46
N TRP A 187 12.35 1.94 8.60
CA TRP A 187 11.75 1.44 9.85
C TRP A 187 12.77 1.23 10.97
N SER A 188 14.05 1.00 10.64
CA SER A 188 15.11 0.82 11.63
C SER A 188 15.75 2.13 12.10
N ARG A 189 15.33 3.28 11.55
CA ARG A 189 15.91 4.58 11.91
C ARG A 189 15.35 5.06 13.25
N GLU A 190 16.24 5.51 14.13
CA GLU A 190 15.94 5.97 15.48
C GLU A 190 14.76 6.95 15.56
N ARG A 191 14.69 7.91 14.62
CA ARG A 191 13.60 8.91 14.57
C ARG A 191 12.19 8.32 14.44
N TYR A 192 12.06 7.07 14.02
CA TYR A 192 10.78 6.37 13.90
C TYR A 192 10.56 5.30 14.98
N TYR A 193 11.53 5.11 15.89
CA TYR A 193 11.46 4.08 16.93
C TYR A 193 10.13 4.14 17.70
N ASN A 194 9.72 5.32 18.17
CA ASN A 194 8.51 5.48 18.98
C ASN A 194 7.25 5.03 18.25
N VAL A 195 7.10 5.37 16.96
CA VAL A 195 5.90 4.99 16.21
C VAL A 195 5.91 3.50 15.84
N ILE A 196 7.07 2.93 15.53
CA ILE A 196 7.21 1.49 15.28
C ILE A 196 6.98 0.69 16.57
N ASN A 197 7.47 1.16 17.72
CA ASN A 197 7.21 0.51 19.00
C ASN A 197 5.71 0.53 19.35
N LYS A 198 5.05 1.67 19.14
CA LYS A 198 3.58 1.77 19.29
C LYS A 198 2.84 0.73 18.43
N LEU A 199 3.26 0.52 17.17
CA LEU A 199 2.67 -0.51 16.31
C LEU A 199 2.86 -1.92 16.87
N ARG A 200 4.05 -2.23 17.40
CA ARG A 200 4.32 -3.53 18.04
C ARG A 200 3.44 -3.74 19.27
N GLU A 201 3.25 -2.71 20.09
CA GLU A 201 2.40 -2.76 21.27
C GLU A 201 0.93 -3.00 20.90
N GLU A 202 0.41 -2.31 19.89
CA GLU A 202 -0.95 -2.55 19.39
C GLU A 202 -1.11 -3.96 18.80
N GLY A 203 -0.08 -4.47 18.14
CA GLY A 203 -0.04 -5.85 17.67
C GLY A 203 -0.14 -6.86 18.82
N LYS A 204 0.70 -6.69 19.85
CA LYS A 204 0.71 -7.57 21.04
C LYS A 204 -0.63 -7.60 21.76
N LYS A 205 -1.29 -6.44 21.93
CA LYS A 205 -2.60 -6.34 22.59
C LYS A 205 -3.70 -7.17 21.90
N ARG A 206 -3.57 -7.39 20.59
CA ARG A 206 -4.59 -8.07 19.75
C ARG A 206 -4.28 -9.54 19.49
N THR A 207 -3.05 -9.95 19.73
CA THR A 207 -2.63 -11.36 19.66
C THR A 207 -2.61 -12.06 21.01
N SER A 208 -2.69 -11.30 22.12
CA SER A 208 -2.81 -11.83 23.49
C SER A 208 -4.25 -12.26 23.79
#